data_AF-A0A0Q6NDX6-F1
#
_entry.id   AF-A0A0Q6NDX6-F1
#
_cell.length_a   1.000
_cell.length_b   1.000
_cell.length_c   1.000
_cell.angle_alpha   90.00
_cell.angle_beta   90.00
_cell.angle_gamma   90.00
#
_symmetry.space_group_name_H-M   'P 1'
#
loop_
_entity.id
_entity.type
_entity.pdbx_description
1 polymer ?
#
loop_
_entity_poly.entity_id
_entity_poly.type
_entity_poly.pdbx_seq_one_letter_code
_entity_poly.pdbx_strand_id
1 'polypeptide(L)'
;MATDTLIKGESLKEMLSVGASVDVTISAESDTYVVLIGAGLTQRLLQAKRGHVRRFRTLDSAAQFLSKLGCRHAAIDMAHWEPAQRSLE
;
A
#
# COMPACT_ATOMS: atom_id res chain seq x y z
N MET A 1 0.92 -13.46 -7.77
CA MET A 1 -0.44 -13.18 -7.24
C MET A 1 -1.10 -12.18 -8.17
N ALA A 2 -2.34 -12.39 -8.60
CA ALA A 2 -3.02 -11.53 -9.57
C ALA A 2 -3.60 -10.30 -8.87
N THR A 3 -2.87 -9.19 -8.91
CA THR A 3 -3.21 -7.94 -8.21
C THR A 3 -3.87 -6.96 -9.18
N ASP A 4 -5.07 -7.29 -9.66
CA ASP A 4 -5.66 -6.61 -10.83
C ASP A 4 -6.60 -5.42 -10.49
N THR A 5 -6.82 -5.11 -9.20
CA THR A 5 -7.70 -4.00 -8.82
C THR A 5 -6.99 -2.93 -8.00
N LEU A 6 -7.12 -1.67 -8.43
CA LEU A 6 -6.63 -0.50 -7.71
C LEU A 6 -7.72 0.05 -6.79
N ILE A 7 -7.34 0.55 -5.62
CA ILE A 7 -8.23 1.27 -4.70
C ILE A 7 -7.74 2.70 -4.48
N LYS A 8 -8.65 3.67 -4.58
CA LYS A 8 -8.34 5.06 -4.27
C LYS A 8 -8.12 5.25 -2.77
N GLY A 9 -7.20 6.14 -2.40
CA GLY A 9 -6.96 6.49 -0.99
C GLY A 9 -8.19 7.09 -0.30
N GLU A 10 -9.08 7.72 -1.07
CA GLU A 10 -10.37 8.28 -0.61
C GLU A 10 -11.28 7.14 -0.11
N SER A 11 -11.47 6.12 -0.96
CA SER A 11 -12.28 4.95 -0.64
C SER A 11 -11.70 4.17 0.55
N LEU A 12 -10.37 4.02 0.62
CA LEU A 12 -9.73 3.41 1.78
C LEU A 12 -9.99 4.22 3.06
N LYS A 13 -9.91 5.55 3.00
CA LYS A 13 -10.21 6.41 4.15
C LYS A 13 -11.66 6.25 4.59
N GLU A 14 -12.61 6.20 3.66
CA GLU A 14 -14.03 6.01 3.96
C GLU A 14 -14.27 4.67 4.65
N MET A 15 -13.68 3.58 4.13
CA MET A 15 -13.74 2.25 4.75
C MET A 15 -13.20 2.25 6.18
N LEU A 16 -12.02 2.85 6.40
CA LEU A 16 -11.42 2.95 7.74
C LEU A 16 -12.26 3.82 8.69
N SER A 17 -12.87 4.88 8.19
CA SER A 17 -13.70 5.80 8.99
C SER A 17 -14.99 5.15 9.49
N VAL A 18 -15.53 4.17 8.77
CA VAL A 18 -16.70 3.38 9.20
C VAL A 18 -16.32 2.13 10.00
N GLY A 19 -15.04 1.94 10.31
CA GLY A 19 -14.56 0.80 11.10
C GLY A 19 -14.47 -0.52 10.31
N ALA A 20 -14.39 -0.47 8.98
CA ALA A 20 -14.20 -1.66 8.17
C ALA A 20 -12.88 -2.36 8.55
N SER A 21 -12.95 -3.68 8.76
CA SER A 21 -11.77 -4.51 8.95
C SER A 21 -11.14 -4.78 7.60
N VAL A 22 -9.99 -4.17 7.34
CA VAL A 22 -9.17 -4.39 6.14
C VAL A 22 -7.76 -4.78 6.55
N ASP A 23 -7.22 -5.77 5.86
CA ASP A 23 -5.81 -6.12 6.00
C ASP A 23 -5.00 -5.10 5.19
N VAL A 24 -4.05 -4.43 5.84
CA VAL A 24 -3.16 -3.48 5.17
C VAL A 24 -1.75 -3.99 5.27
N THR A 25 -1.11 -4.20 4.13
CA THR A 25 0.28 -4.65 4.04
C THR A 25 1.10 -3.66 3.22
N ILE A 26 2.19 -3.17 3.80
CA ILE A 26 3.21 -2.44 3.05
C ILE A 26 4.18 -3.49 2.51
N SER A 27 4.24 -3.66 1.18
CA SER A 27 5.13 -4.61 0.52
C SER A 27 6.30 -3.89 -0.11
N ALA A 28 7.51 -4.39 0.11
CA ALA A 28 8.70 -3.97 -0.61
C ALA A 28 8.65 -4.51 -2.05
N GLU A 29 8.88 -3.64 -3.03
CA GLU A 29 9.09 -3.99 -4.44
C GLU A 29 10.38 -3.34 -4.92
N SER A 30 11.43 -4.16 -5.04
CA SER A 30 12.80 -3.73 -5.39
C SER A 30 13.33 -2.67 -4.41
N ASP A 31 13.36 -1.39 -4.81
CA ASP A 31 13.81 -0.25 -3.99
C ASP A 31 12.68 0.72 -3.62
N THR A 32 11.43 0.29 -3.75
CA THR A 32 10.24 1.05 -3.39
C THR A 32 9.29 0.23 -2.54
N TYR A 33 8.24 0.88 -2.03
CA TYR A 33 7.19 0.25 -1.26
C TYR A 33 5.84 0.51 -1.91
N VAL A 34 4.98 -0.50 -1.92
CA VAL A 34 3.58 -0.41 -2.32
C VAL A 34 2.68 -0.80 -1.16
N VAL A 35 1.40 -0.44 -1.24
CA VAL A 35 0.42 -0.83 -0.22
C VAL A 35 -0.61 -1.75 -0.85
N LEU A 36 -0.75 -2.94 -0.26
CA LEU A 36 -1.76 -3.94 -0.54
C LEU A 36 -2.87 -3.83 0.51
N ILE A 37 -4.12 -3.84 0.06
CA ILE A 37 -5.32 -3.76 0.88
C ILE A 37 -6.12 -5.03 0.63
N GLY A 38 -6.16 -5.91 1.63
CA GLY A 38 -6.95 -7.13 1.64
C GLY A 38 -8.35 -6.87 2.16
N ALA A 39 -9.34 -7.36 1.41
CA ALA A 39 -10.68 -7.62 1.90
C ALA A 39 -11.02 -9.06 1.50
N GLY A 40 -10.86 -10.01 2.43
CA GLY A 40 -11.05 -11.44 2.16
C GLY A 40 -10.03 -12.00 1.15
N LEU A 41 -10.52 -12.71 0.12
CA LEU A 41 -9.67 -13.35 -0.92
C LEU A 41 -9.10 -12.39 -1.97
N THR A 42 -9.46 -11.11 -1.91
CA THR A 42 -9.04 -10.10 -2.89
C THR A 42 -8.09 -9.09 -2.26
N GLN A 43 -6.93 -8.91 -2.89
CA GLN A 43 -5.99 -7.84 -2.56
C GLN A 43 -6.03 -6.76 -3.64
N ARG A 44 -6.11 -5.51 -3.22
CA ARG A 44 -6.08 -4.33 -4.09
C ARG A 44 -4.85 -3.48 -3.82
N LEU A 45 -4.27 -2.91 -4.86
CA LEU A 45 -3.14 -1.98 -4.73
C LEU A 45 -3.65 -0.56 -4.53
N LEU A 46 -2.98 0.19 -3.65
CA LEU A 46 -3.28 1.59 -3.45
C LEU A 46 -2.98 2.42 -4.70
N GLN A 47 -3.94 3.22 -5.13
CA GLN A 47 -3.84 4.06 -6.30
C GLN A 47 -3.18 5.41 -6.00
N ALA A 48 -2.31 5.86 -6.89
CA ALA A 48 -1.80 7.21 -6.95
C ALA A 48 -2.87 8.15 -7.52
N LYS A 49 -2.67 9.46 -7.35
CA LYS A 49 -3.60 10.47 -7.90
C LYS A 49 -3.79 10.35 -9.43
N ARG A 50 -2.75 9.92 -10.15
CA ARG A 50 -2.73 9.78 -11.61
C ARG A 50 -3.18 8.40 -12.12
N GLY A 51 -3.77 7.57 -11.28
CA GLY A 51 -4.42 6.33 -11.71
C GLY A 51 -3.56 5.07 -11.67
N HIS A 52 -2.23 5.17 -11.52
CA HIS A 52 -1.33 4.02 -11.37
C HIS A 52 -1.11 3.63 -9.88
N VAL A 53 -0.61 2.44 -9.59
CA VAL A 53 0.63 2.26 -8.78
C VAL A 53 1.03 3.36 -7.79
N ARG A 54 0.46 3.52 -6.58
CA ARG A 54 1.12 4.39 -5.58
C ARG A 54 2.35 3.70 -5.02
N ARG A 55 3.52 4.22 -5.40
CA ARG A 55 4.82 3.82 -4.85
C ARG A 55 5.34 4.85 -3.86
N PHE A 56 6.05 4.36 -2.86
CA PHE A 56 6.69 5.13 -1.81
C PHE A 56 8.18 4.85 -1.82
N ARG A 57 9.00 5.90 -1.67
CA ARG A 57 10.46 5.76 -1.65
C ARG A 57 10.96 5.14 -0.34
N THR A 58 10.23 5.37 0.75
CA THR A 58 10.59 4.89 2.08
C THR A 58 9.38 4.28 2.77
N LEU A 59 9.63 3.31 3.65
CA LEU A 59 8.62 2.72 4.52
C LEU A 59 7.92 3.79 5.38
N ASP A 60 8.68 4.75 5.92
CA ASP A 60 8.13 5.84 6.74
C ASP A 60 7.12 6.69 5.97
N SER A 61 7.39 6.98 4.70
CA SER A 61 6.46 7.76 3.88
C SER A 61 5.16 6.99 3.60
N ALA A 62 5.23 5.66 3.45
CA ALA A 62 4.06 4.80 3.33
C ALA A 62 3.27 4.76 4.65
N ALA A 63 3.94 4.55 5.78
CA ALA A 63 3.33 4.51 7.10
C ALA A 63 2.66 5.85 7.47
N GLN A 64 3.33 6.99 7.21
CA GLN A 64 2.77 8.32 7.47
C GLN A 64 1.55 8.59 6.60
N PHE A 65 1.56 8.15 5.34
CA PHE A 65 0.40 8.27 4.47
C PHE A 65 -0.79 7.47 5.02
N LEU A 66 -0.57 6.22 5.42
CA LEU A 66 -1.61 5.35 5.99
C LEU A 66 -2.17 5.91 7.31
N SER A 67 -1.30 6.42 8.17
CA SER A 67 -1.70 7.07 9.42
C SER A 67 -2.66 8.25 9.17
N LYS A 68 -2.39 9.09 8.16
CA LYS A 68 -3.26 10.21 7.75
C LYS A 68 -4.64 9.75 7.23
N LEU A 69 -4.75 8.51 6.75
CA LEU A 69 -6.03 7.92 6.34
C LEU A 69 -6.80 7.28 7.50
N GLY A 70 -6.23 7.22 8.70
CA GLY A 70 -6.82 6.59 9.88
C GLY A 70 -6.46 5.11 10.04
N CYS A 71 -5.50 4.60 9.26
CA CYS A 71 -5.00 3.24 9.41
C CYS A 71 -4.13 3.16 10.67
N ARG A 72 -4.47 2.24 11.58
CA ARG A 72 -3.77 2.08 12.87
C ARG A 72 -2.72 0.97 12.86
N HIS A 73 -2.92 -0.04 12.02
CA HIS A 73 -2.05 -1.20 11.94
C HIS A 73 -1.83 -1.57 10.48
N ALA A 74 -0.59 -1.87 10.13
CA ALA A 74 -0.23 -2.44 8.84
C ALA A 74 0.86 -3.50 9.05
N ALA A 75 0.76 -4.61 8.34
CA ALA A 75 1.83 -5.57 8.22
C ALA A 75 2.92 -5.03 7.27
N ILE A 76 4.15 -5.51 7.44
CA ILE A 76 5.25 -5.20 6.54
C ILE A 76 5.71 -6.50 5.92
N ASP A 77 5.73 -6.55 4.60
CA ASP A 77 6.30 -7.64 3.82
C ASP A 77 7.57 -7.15 3.14
N MET A 78 8.70 -7.81 3.45
CA MET A 78 10.02 -7.49 2.91
C MET A 78 10.56 -8.60 2.00
N ALA A 79 9.72 -9.55 1.57
CA ALA A 79 10.15 -10.71 0.78
C ALA A 79 10.84 -10.34 -0.55
N HIS A 80 10.51 -9.17 -1.11
CA HIS A 80 11.07 -8.68 -2.38
C HIS A 80 11.91 -7.41 -2.23
N TRP A 81 12.55 -7.23 -1.07
CA TRP A 81 13.44 -6.09 -0.83
C TRP A 81 14.85 -6.34 -1.42
N GLU A 82 15.25 -5.52 -2.40
CA GLU A 82 16.55 -5.60 -3.07
C GLU A 82 17.25 -4.23 -3.08
N PRO A 83 17.91 -3.83 -1.97
CA PRO A 83 18.42 -2.46 -1.79
C PRO A 83 19.56 -2.10 -2.75
N ALA A 84 20.22 -3.09 -3.34
CA ALA A 84 21.26 -2.89 -4.35
C ALA A 84 20.70 -2.46 -5.71
N GLN A 85 19.43 -2.76 -5.99
CA GLN A 85 18.76 -2.44 -7.25
C GLN A 85 18.15 -1.04 -7.17
N ARG A 86 19.01 -0.02 -7.21
CA ARG A 86 18.56 1.37 -7.25
C ARG A 86 17.84 1.64 -8.57
N SER A 87 16.57 2.04 -8.51
CA SER A 87 15.81 2.49 -9.68
C SER A 87 16.52 3.71 -10.29
N LEU A 88 16.89 3.57 -11.56
CA LEU A 88 17.41 4.64 -12.40
C LEU A 88 16.19 5.44 -12.90
N GLU A 89 15.83 6.51 -12.20
CA GLU A 89 14.85 7.49 -12.67
C GLU A 89 15.45 8.43 -13.72
#